data_AF-A0A7G3AN80-F1
#
_entry.id   AF-A0A7G3AN80-F1
#
_cell.length_a   1.000
_cell.length_b   1.000
_cell.length_c   1.000
_cell.angle_alpha   90.00
_cell.angle_beta   90.00
_cell.angle_gamma   90.00
#
_symmetry.space_group_name_H-M   'P 1'
#
loop_
_entity.id
_entity.type
_entity.pdbx_description
1 polymer ?
#
loop_
_entity_poly.entity_id
_entity_poly.type
_entity_poly.pdbx_seq_one_letter_code
_entity_poly.pdbx_strand_id
1 'polypeptide(L)'
;TECRHLAPVIRREGVPKCCLRGAKEIATVAASKGSRGASAGCLGATQDTTGGESPRQGSTDGQMQRCGLCSLLSRLLRRAMCVGSRRGSGESYYQELETTKNELSKETPERQKLKMCDHMKEFFHRVILKSGSAVGDLAVLKCPSNQFIHHAKVIGIENPQGFTSHQLTEKLRKADAKLLLSAYYSESYLVGNMLPYRVVVEQKCPEAYVTEDPIGAWKYGHFDPKPLYVTFTPYEGNVKAGLFLNEHYRKNFNLNVDKYLPKILNIDPKYLPEVKKFYFEDQSCEITDKTVPIYIKMITARNFHQSMYNTVKWFVHNVNTYKYPLSIDEFKFNGPLHFTKFFSGYDVNLDTGFCDDLLYLFRLPTDFPEFSKHSISYQLKSIYVDSHVNFAITGKATAYTDVHPCDDVYFDNYGFCEYQVYGNQSEWIHGVLHDQVSVDCTHWFDLEQIEFWNNISLD
;
A
#
# COMPACT_ATOMS: atom_id res chain seq x y z
N THR A 1 -47.35 16.18 -29.90
CA THR A 1 -48.05 17.08 -28.97
C THR A 1 -47.25 17.14 -27.69
N GLU A 2 -46.62 18.30 -27.50
CA GLU A 2 -45.87 18.88 -26.38
C GLU A 2 -45.60 18.10 -25.08
N CYS A 3 -44.34 18.17 -24.62
CA CYS A 3 -44.01 18.99 -23.44
C CYS A 3 -42.52 19.37 -23.41
N ARG A 4 -42.26 20.68 -23.24
CA ARG A 4 -40.96 21.37 -23.21
C ARG A 4 -40.65 21.87 -21.79
N HIS A 5 -39.34 22.03 -21.52
CA HIS A 5 -38.69 22.88 -20.49
C HIS A 5 -38.81 22.40 -19.02
N LEU A 6 -37.74 22.33 -18.21
CA LEU A 6 -36.74 23.35 -17.88
C LEU A 6 -35.36 22.74 -17.53
N ALA A 7 -34.30 23.37 -18.01
CA ALA A 7 -32.92 23.17 -17.54
C ALA A 7 -32.54 24.32 -16.59
N PRO A 8 -31.81 24.09 -15.49
CA PRO A 8 -31.18 25.16 -14.76
C PRO A 8 -29.80 25.47 -15.35
N VAL A 9 -29.65 26.70 -15.82
CA VAL A 9 -28.40 27.38 -16.09
C VAL A 9 -27.67 27.59 -14.76
N ILE A 10 -26.61 26.83 -14.49
CA ILE A 10 -25.69 27.13 -13.40
C ILE A 10 -24.66 28.12 -13.92
N ARG A 11 -24.75 29.36 -13.42
CA ARG A 11 -23.75 30.41 -13.62
C ARG A 11 -22.41 29.97 -13.05
N ARG A 12 -21.35 30.23 -13.81
CA ARG A 12 -19.96 30.22 -13.33
C ARG A 12 -19.81 31.31 -12.26
N GLU A 13 -19.83 30.93 -10.99
CA GLU A 13 -19.26 31.75 -9.91
C GLU A 13 -17.85 31.25 -9.58
N GLY A 14 -16.94 32.21 -9.42
CA GLY A 14 -15.50 32.00 -9.42
C GLY A 14 -15.00 31.13 -8.27
N VAL A 15 -14.03 30.28 -8.59
CA VAL A 15 -13.18 29.58 -7.61
C VAL A 15 -12.47 30.65 -6.75
N PRO A 16 -12.51 30.56 -5.40
CA PRO A 16 -11.76 31.45 -4.53
C PRO A 16 -10.25 31.29 -4.79
N LYS A 17 -9.56 32.40 -5.04
CA LYS A 17 -8.11 32.50 -5.31
C LYS A 17 -7.19 31.96 -4.19
N CYS A 18 -7.72 31.48 -3.06
CA CYS A 18 -6.92 30.89 -1.97
C CYS A 18 -6.46 29.45 -2.25
N CYS A 19 -7.19 28.64 -3.03
CA CYS A 19 -6.80 27.24 -3.28
C CYS A 19 -5.63 27.07 -4.28
N LEU A 20 -5.24 28.14 -4.99
CA LEU A 20 -4.11 28.13 -5.91
C LEU A 20 -2.76 28.51 -5.27
N ARG A 21 -2.75 28.98 -4.00
CA ARG A 21 -1.50 29.30 -3.29
C ARG A 21 -0.85 28.06 -2.66
N GLY A 22 -1.62 27.18 -2.03
CA GLY A 22 -1.08 25.97 -1.38
C GLY A 22 -0.43 24.98 -2.35
N ALA A 23 -0.97 24.81 -3.56
CA ALA A 23 -0.38 23.93 -4.58
C ALA A 23 0.89 24.51 -5.22
N LYS A 24 1.09 25.83 -5.18
CA LYS A 24 2.28 26.49 -5.75
C LYS A 24 3.48 26.42 -4.78
N GLU A 25 3.26 26.50 -3.47
CA GLU A 25 4.35 26.43 -2.49
C GLU A 25 4.97 25.03 -2.41
N ILE A 26 4.16 23.96 -2.49
CA ILE A 26 4.66 22.58 -2.50
C ILE A 26 5.46 22.28 -3.78
N ALA A 27 5.05 22.83 -4.93
CA ALA A 27 5.75 22.65 -6.21
C ALA A 27 7.04 23.49 -6.33
N THR A 28 7.16 24.60 -5.59
CA THR A 28 8.34 25.50 -5.69
C THR A 28 9.50 25.04 -4.81
N VAL A 29 9.22 24.34 -3.71
CA VAL A 29 10.26 23.72 -2.86
C VAL A 29 10.96 22.55 -3.56
N ALA A 30 10.25 21.84 -4.45
CA ALA A 30 10.80 20.71 -5.22
C ALA A 30 11.66 21.13 -6.44
N ALA A 31 11.66 22.42 -6.84
CA ALA A 31 12.28 22.87 -8.10
C ALA A 31 13.53 23.77 -7.93
N SER A 32 13.99 24.07 -6.70
CA SER A 32 15.08 25.04 -6.49
C SER A 32 16.40 24.48 -5.93
N LYS A 33 16.58 23.16 -5.81
CA LYS A 33 17.88 22.57 -5.44
C LYS A 33 18.52 21.86 -6.64
N GLY A 34 19.01 22.67 -7.59
CA GLY A 34 19.76 22.21 -8.76
C GLY A 34 20.62 23.33 -9.36
N SER A 35 21.85 23.46 -8.86
CA SER A 35 23.03 24.13 -9.46
C SER A 35 22.93 25.60 -9.91
N ARG A 36 23.73 26.46 -9.28
CA ARG A 36 24.64 27.42 -9.93
C ARG A 36 25.54 28.08 -8.87
N GLY A 37 26.85 27.97 -9.05
CA GLY A 37 27.82 28.84 -8.39
C GLY A 37 28.14 30.06 -9.26
N ALA A 38 28.45 31.20 -8.62
CA ALA A 38 29.67 32.01 -8.82
C ALA A 38 29.46 33.50 -8.43
N SER A 39 30.39 33.99 -7.57
CA SER A 39 30.85 35.39 -7.35
C SER A 39 29.84 36.41 -6.79
N ALA A 40 30.19 37.39 -5.94
CA ALA A 40 31.46 38.00 -5.54
C ALA A 40 31.36 38.59 -4.11
N GLY A 41 32.50 38.76 -3.43
CA GLY A 41 32.60 39.53 -2.18
C GLY A 41 34.00 39.46 -1.57
N CYS A 42 34.84 40.45 -1.89
CA CYS A 42 36.21 40.62 -1.42
C CYS A 42 36.31 41.03 0.05
N LEU A 43 37.33 40.52 0.76
CA LEU A 43 38.39 41.23 1.51
C LEU A 43 38.91 40.37 2.67
N GLY A 44 40.24 40.17 2.75
CA GLY A 44 40.89 39.66 3.96
C GLY A 44 42.16 38.81 3.77
N ALA A 45 43.26 39.47 3.38
CA ALA A 45 44.64 39.28 3.86
C ALA A 45 45.29 37.87 4.04
N THR A 46 46.28 37.62 3.17
CA THR A 46 47.69 37.20 3.43
C THR A 46 48.01 36.01 4.35
N GLN A 47 48.62 34.94 3.81
CA GLN A 47 50.08 34.64 3.85
C GLN A 47 50.38 33.23 3.29
N ASP A 48 51.42 33.13 2.44
CA ASP A 48 52.49 32.10 2.38
C ASP A 48 52.12 30.60 2.46
N THR A 49 52.58 29.68 1.61
CA THR A 49 53.89 29.50 0.95
C THR A 49 53.82 28.29 -0.01
N THR A 50 54.60 28.35 -1.11
CA THR A 50 55.31 27.25 -1.83
C THR A 50 54.53 25.97 -2.22
N GLY A 51 54.40 25.49 -3.45
CA GLY A 51 55.34 25.37 -4.58
C GLY A 51 54.88 24.11 -5.36
N GLY A 52 54.65 24.14 -6.67
CA GLY A 52 55.61 23.64 -7.64
C GLY A 52 54.90 22.86 -8.77
N GLU A 53 54.95 23.45 -9.96
CA GLU A 53 55.09 22.89 -11.32
C GLU A 53 54.21 21.72 -11.87
N SER A 54 53.88 21.91 -13.16
CA SER A 54 53.05 21.13 -14.08
C SER A 54 53.94 20.22 -14.99
N PRO A 55 53.48 19.68 -16.13
CA PRO A 55 52.46 18.66 -16.40
C PRO A 55 53.06 17.44 -17.14
N ARG A 56 52.38 16.28 -17.16
CA ARG A 56 52.56 15.31 -18.26
C ARG A 56 51.25 14.67 -18.70
N GLN A 57 50.90 14.98 -19.94
CA GLN A 57 49.97 14.23 -20.79
C GLN A 57 50.50 12.81 -20.98
N GLY A 58 49.61 11.84 -20.84
CA GLY A 58 49.82 10.44 -21.24
C GLY A 58 48.48 9.88 -21.69
N SER A 59 48.24 9.97 -22.99
CA SER A 59 47.19 9.26 -23.69
C SER A 59 47.53 7.77 -23.71
N THR A 60 46.65 6.94 -23.17
CA THR A 60 46.58 5.51 -23.52
C THR A 60 45.12 5.13 -23.60
N ASP A 61 44.69 4.85 -24.83
CA ASP A 61 43.51 4.07 -25.17
C ASP A 61 43.47 2.79 -24.36
N GLY A 62 42.63 2.77 -23.33
CA GLY A 62 42.23 1.57 -22.61
C GLY A 62 40.86 1.15 -23.11
N GLN A 63 40.81 0.24 -24.08
CA GLN A 63 39.62 -0.57 -24.33
C GLN A 63 39.23 -1.26 -23.02
N MET A 64 38.25 -0.68 -22.33
CA MET A 64 37.70 -1.25 -21.12
C MET A 64 36.92 -2.49 -21.52
N GLN A 65 37.56 -3.66 -21.44
CA GLN A 65 36.88 -4.95 -21.47
C GLN A 65 35.83 -4.95 -20.36
N ARG A 66 34.57 -4.71 -20.76
CA ARG A 66 33.43 -4.81 -19.86
C ARG A 66 33.31 -6.26 -19.44
N CYS A 67 33.67 -6.55 -18.19
CA CYS A 67 33.39 -7.83 -17.54
C CYS A 67 31.92 -8.22 -17.78
N GLY A 68 31.67 -9.47 -18.19
CA GLY A 68 30.34 -9.99 -18.47
C GLY A 68 29.37 -9.77 -17.30
N LEU A 69 29.89 -9.79 -16.07
CA LEU A 69 29.14 -9.51 -14.84
C LEU A 69 28.67 -8.05 -14.76
N CYS A 70 29.49 -7.07 -15.16
CA CYS A 70 29.09 -5.66 -15.19
C CYS A 70 28.07 -5.37 -16.29
N SER A 71 28.09 -6.11 -17.40
CA SER A 71 27.06 -6.03 -18.44
C SER A 71 25.74 -6.68 -17.99
N LEU A 72 25.81 -7.75 -17.19
CA LEU A 72 24.66 -8.42 -16.59
C LEU A 72 24.03 -7.56 -15.49
N LEU A 73 24.85 -7.03 -14.56
CA LEU A 73 24.42 -6.12 -13.50
C LEU A 73 23.88 -4.80 -14.06
N SER A 74 24.48 -4.23 -15.11
CA SER A 74 23.94 -3.01 -15.72
C SER A 74 22.73 -3.27 -16.63
N ARG A 75 22.43 -4.52 -17.01
CA ARG A 75 21.16 -4.93 -17.63
C ARG A 75 20.09 -5.26 -16.57
N LEU A 76 20.47 -5.87 -15.45
CA LEU A 76 19.62 -6.12 -14.28
C LEU A 76 19.24 -4.81 -13.59
N LEU A 77 20.17 -3.89 -13.36
CA LEU A 77 19.91 -2.56 -12.80
C LEU A 77 19.12 -1.69 -13.78
N ARG A 78 19.35 -1.80 -15.10
CA ARG A 78 18.48 -1.15 -16.10
C ARG A 78 17.11 -1.81 -16.25
N ARG A 79 16.87 -3.00 -15.69
CA ARG A 79 15.54 -3.63 -15.69
C ARG A 79 14.84 -3.41 -14.35
N ALA A 80 15.56 -3.50 -13.23
CA ALA A 80 15.09 -3.19 -11.88
C ALA A 80 14.79 -1.69 -11.69
N MET A 81 15.61 -0.78 -12.22
CA MET A 81 15.33 0.67 -12.21
C MET A 81 14.45 1.13 -13.39
N CYS A 82 14.07 0.23 -14.31
CA CYS A 82 13.05 0.48 -15.32
C CYS A 82 11.76 -0.34 -15.09
N VAL A 83 11.52 -0.84 -13.87
CA VAL A 83 10.18 -1.32 -13.46
C VAL A 83 9.17 -0.17 -13.41
N GLY A 84 9.62 1.10 -13.57
CA GLY A 84 8.76 2.26 -13.82
C GLY A 84 8.87 2.90 -15.22
N SER A 85 9.66 2.36 -16.16
CA SER A 85 9.78 2.99 -17.49
C SER A 85 10.38 2.07 -18.56
N ARG A 86 9.58 1.14 -19.04
CA ARG A 86 9.61 0.72 -20.45
C ARG A 86 8.17 0.53 -20.89
N ARG A 87 7.73 1.44 -21.78
CA ARG A 87 6.56 1.33 -22.67
C ARG A 87 5.43 0.49 -22.09
N GLY A 88 4.43 1.17 -21.51
CA GLY A 88 3.18 0.53 -21.14
C GLY A 88 2.70 -0.36 -22.29
N SER A 89 2.51 -1.65 -21.99
CA SER A 89 1.84 -2.57 -22.88
C SER A 89 0.37 -2.15 -22.95
N GLY A 90 0.10 -1.14 -23.77
CA GLY A 90 -1.26 -0.91 -24.22
C GLY A 90 -1.79 -2.05 -25.07
N GLU A 91 -0.95 -3.02 -25.46
CA GLU A 91 -1.33 -4.12 -26.35
C GLU A 91 -1.91 -5.34 -25.64
N SER A 92 -1.89 -5.42 -24.30
CA SER A 92 -2.51 -6.56 -23.58
C SER A 92 -4.01 -6.41 -23.31
N TYR A 93 -4.64 -5.32 -23.78
CA TYR A 93 -6.09 -5.07 -23.65
C TYR A 93 -6.79 -4.94 -25.02
N TYR A 94 -6.33 -5.68 -26.03
CA TYR A 94 -6.98 -5.68 -27.35
C TYR A 94 -7.40 -7.09 -27.77
N GLN A 95 -8.44 -7.58 -27.10
CA GLN A 95 -9.47 -8.33 -27.80
C GLN A 95 -10.80 -7.66 -27.51
N GLU A 96 -11.39 -7.07 -28.55
CA GLU A 96 -12.74 -6.55 -28.51
C GLU A 96 -13.69 -7.69 -28.12
N LEU A 97 -14.71 -7.36 -27.32
CA LEU A 97 -15.87 -8.22 -27.10
C LEU A 97 -16.69 -8.27 -28.40
N GLU A 98 -16.13 -8.86 -29.45
CA GLU A 98 -16.88 -9.28 -30.62
C GLU A 98 -17.12 -10.78 -30.52
N THR A 99 -18.39 -11.13 -30.38
CA THR A 99 -18.90 -12.46 -30.65
C THR A 99 -18.53 -12.87 -32.07
N THR A 100 -17.53 -13.73 -32.23
CA THR A 100 -17.37 -14.49 -33.48
C THR A 100 -16.89 -15.90 -33.18
N LYS A 101 -17.82 -16.84 -33.35
CA LYS A 101 -17.52 -18.25 -33.60
C LYS A 101 -16.70 -18.36 -34.89
N ASN A 102 -15.79 -19.33 -34.90
CA ASN A 102 -14.94 -19.81 -36.01
C ASN A 102 -13.70 -18.95 -36.29
N GLU A 103 -12.53 -19.44 -35.90
CA GLU A 103 -11.67 -20.25 -36.79
C GLU A 103 -10.49 -20.81 -35.99
N LEU A 104 -10.51 -22.13 -35.80
CA LEU A 104 -9.44 -22.92 -35.22
C LEU A 104 -8.43 -23.24 -36.34
N SER A 105 -7.30 -22.52 -36.41
CA SER A 105 -6.18 -22.92 -37.26
C SER A 105 -4.93 -23.23 -36.43
N LYS A 106 -4.69 -24.54 -36.37
CA LYS A 106 -3.45 -25.29 -36.14
C LYS A 106 -2.14 -24.47 -36.10
N GLU A 107 -1.64 -24.18 -34.90
CA GLU A 107 -0.21 -24.08 -34.62
C GLU A 107 0.15 -24.98 -33.42
N THR A 108 1.30 -25.61 -33.50
CA THR A 108 1.75 -26.75 -32.68
C THR A 108 2.02 -26.32 -31.21
N PRO A 109 1.51 -27.04 -30.19
CA PRO A 109 1.37 -26.50 -28.82
C PRO A 109 2.59 -26.68 -27.87
N GLU A 110 3.84 -26.66 -28.35
CA GLU A 110 4.97 -27.08 -27.49
C GLU A 110 6.05 -26.06 -27.11
N ARG A 111 6.11 -24.82 -27.64
CA ARG A 111 7.23 -23.91 -27.24
C ARG A 111 6.87 -22.43 -27.11
N GLN A 112 5.86 -22.11 -26.32
CA GLN A 112 5.67 -20.74 -25.82
C GLN A 112 5.07 -20.68 -24.40
N LYS A 113 5.54 -21.54 -23.49
CA LYS A 113 5.38 -21.30 -22.05
C LYS A 113 6.46 -20.31 -21.58
N LEU A 114 6.33 -19.05 -21.92
CA LEU A 114 7.02 -17.99 -21.17
C LEU A 114 6.05 -17.49 -20.11
N LYS A 115 5.92 -18.24 -19.01
CA LYS A 115 5.20 -17.79 -17.82
C LYS A 115 6.18 -16.98 -16.98
N MET A 116 6.12 -15.65 -17.09
CA MET A 116 6.95 -14.76 -16.27
C MET A 116 6.77 -15.04 -14.75
N CYS A 117 5.58 -15.47 -14.32
CA CYS A 117 5.30 -15.92 -12.95
C CYS A 117 6.00 -17.23 -12.54
N ASP A 118 6.26 -18.18 -13.46
CA ASP A 118 6.96 -19.42 -13.11
C ASP A 118 8.44 -19.16 -12.81
N HIS A 119 9.04 -18.15 -13.45
CA HIS A 119 10.42 -17.73 -13.16
C HIS A 119 10.56 -17.01 -11.82
N MET A 120 9.47 -16.49 -11.24
CA MET A 120 9.54 -15.77 -9.96
C MET A 120 9.84 -16.68 -8.76
N LYS A 121 9.52 -17.98 -8.88
CA LYS A 121 9.69 -18.98 -7.82
C LYS A 121 11.14 -19.12 -7.33
N GLU A 122 12.10 -18.74 -8.17
CA GLU A 122 13.54 -18.86 -7.90
C GLU A 122 14.19 -17.56 -7.39
N PHE A 123 13.49 -16.41 -7.41
CA PHE A 123 14.12 -15.12 -7.06
C PHE A 123 14.15 -14.82 -5.56
N PHE A 124 13.31 -15.48 -4.77
CA PHE A 124 13.24 -15.26 -3.33
C PHE A 124 13.01 -16.58 -2.59
N HIS A 125 13.47 -16.61 -1.34
CA HIS A 125 13.42 -17.80 -0.50
C HIS A 125 12.37 -17.69 0.60
N ARG A 126 11.89 -16.47 0.88
CA ARG A 126 11.08 -16.10 2.05
C ARG A 126 10.25 -14.87 1.73
N VAL A 127 9.11 -14.71 2.41
CA VAL A 127 8.18 -13.59 2.20
C VAL A 127 7.79 -12.97 3.54
N ILE A 128 7.85 -11.64 3.61
CA ILE A 128 7.25 -10.86 4.70
C ILE A 128 6.03 -10.13 4.15
N LEU A 129 4.86 -10.37 4.73
CA LEU A 129 3.63 -9.63 4.46
C LEU A 129 3.36 -8.69 5.63
N LYS A 130 3.33 -7.39 5.37
CA LYS A 130 3.24 -6.35 6.39
C LYS A 130 1.98 -5.52 6.15
N SER A 131 1.00 -5.68 7.02
CA SER A 131 -0.28 -4.97 6.99
C SER A 131 -0.99 -5.05 5.63
N GLY A 132 -0.89 -6.20 4.96
CA GLY A 132 -1.50 -6.38 3.64
C GLY A 132 -1.28 -7.75 3.05
N SER A 133 -2.22 -8.14 2.18
CA SER A 133 -2.19 -9.40 1.45
C SER A 133 -2.84 -9.26 0.08
N ALA A 134 -2.44 -10.12 -0.86
CA ALA A 134 -3.06 -10.24 -2.17
C ALA A 134 -4.52 -10.76 -2.09
N VAL A 135 -4.93 -11.33 -0.96
CA VAL A 135 -6.31 -11.81 -0.74
C VAL A 135 -7.27 -10.72 -0.26
N GLY A 136 -6.77 -9.50 -0.01
CA GLY A 136 -7.61 -8.40 0.42
C GLY A 136 -8.39 -7.77 -0.73
N ASP A 137 -9.58 -7.28 -0.45
CA ASP A 137 -10.46 -6.68 -1.47
C ASP A 137 -9.95 -5.38 -2.08
N LEU A 138 -8.94 -4.78 -1.44
CA LEU A 138 -8.21 -3.63 -1.97
C LEU A 138 -7.03 -4.03 -2.88
N ALA A 139 -6.67 -5.31 -2.97
CA ALA A 139 -5.52 -5.76 -3.77
C ALA A 139 -5.84 -5.81 -5.27
N VAL A 140 -7.04 -6.29 -5.63
CA VAL A 140 -7.44 -6.56 -7.03
C VAL A 140 -8.64 -5.72 -7.41
N LEU A 141 -8.57 -5.08 -8.57
CA LEU A 141 -9.65 -4.29 -9.14
C LEU A 141 -10.54 -5.18 -10.02
N LYS A 142 -11.77 -5.45 -9.56
CA LYS A 142 -12.75 -6.27 -10.29
C LYS A 142 -13.22 -5.62 -11.61
N CYS A 143 -13.35 -4.30 -11.66
CA CYS A 143 -13.89 -3.57 -12.83
C CYS A 143 -12.96 -2.44 -13.30
N PRO A 144 -11.81 -2.76 -13.94
CA PRO A 144 -10.83 -1.76 -14.37
C PRO A 144 -11.37 -0.76 -15.40
N SER A 145 -12.29 -1.17 -16.28
CA SER A 145 -12.93 -0.30 -17.26
C SER A 145 -13.66 0.88 -16.62
N ASN A 146 -14.42 0.64 -15.55
CA ASN A 146 -15.15 1.69 -14.84
C ASN A 146 -14.20 2.72 -14.22
N GLN A 147 -13.10 2.27 -13.64
CA GLN A 147 -12.07 3.17 -13.11
C GLN A 147 -11.40 3.99 -14.21
N PHE A 148 -11.10 3.35 -15.34
CA PHE A 148 -10.47 4.00 -16.49
C PHE A 148 -11.35 5.12 -17.06
N ILE A 149 -12.65 4.86 -17.21
CA ILE A 149 -13.61 5.85 -17.69
C ILE A 149 -13.83 6.96 -16.65
N HIS A 150 -13.92 6.60 -15.36
CA HIS A 150 -14.04 7.58 -14.29
C HIS A 150 -12.83 8.53 -14.27
N HIS A 151 -11.62 7.99 -14.39
CA HIS A 151 -10.40 8.76 -14.47
C HIS A 151 -10.44 9.75 -15.63
N ALA A 152 -10.78 9.27 -16.84
CA ALA A 152 -10.89 10.10 -18.02
C ALA A 152 -11.86 11.29 -17.81
N LYS A 153 -12.99 11.03 -17.15
CA LYS A 153 -13.95 12.09 -16.79
C LYS A 153 -13.34 13.09 -15.80
N VAL A 154 -12.64 12.63 -14.77
CA VAL A 154 -12.04 13.49 -13.73
C VAL A 154 -11.00 14.45 -14.32
N ILE A 155 -10.23 14.00 -15.31
CA ILE A 155 -9.23 14.84 -15.97
C ILE A 155 -9.79 15.70 -17.11
N GLY A 156 -11.10 15.66 -17.36
CA GLY A 156 -11.78 16.53 -18.31
C GLY A 156 -11.96 16.00 -19.74
N ILE A 157 -11.82 14.69 -19.97
CA ILE A 157 -12.23 14.08 -21.26
C ILE A 157 -13.75 14.08 -21.33
N GLU A 158 -14.31 14.76 -22.32
CA GLU A 158 -15.75 14.83 -22.56
C GLU A 158 -16.29 13.50 -23.11
N ASN A 159 -17.46 13.09 -22.61
CA ASN A 159 -18.16 11.86 -22.98
C ASN A 159 -17.24 10.60 -23.11
N PRO A 160 -16.48 10.24 -22.05
CA PRO A 160 -15.49 9.17 -22.15
C PRO A 160 -16.12 7.78 -22.39
N GLN A 161 -17.41 7.63 -22.09
CA GLN A 161 -18.21 6.43 -22.38
C GLN A 161 -18.45 6.19 -23.87
N GLY A 162 -18.32 7.24 -24.70
CA GLY A 162 -18.48 7.15 -26.16
C GLY A 162 -17.22 6.72 -26.89
N PHE A 163 -16.10 6.51 -26.20
CA PHE A 163 -14.84 6.09 -26.80
C PHE A 163 -14.58 4.60 -26.58
N THR A 164 -13.97 3.96 -27.57
CA THR A 164 -13.37 2.63 -27.35
C THR A 164 -12.19 2.73 -26.38
N SER A 165 -11.82 1.62 -25.74
CA SER A 165 -10.64 1.58 -24.87
C SER A 165 -9.37 2.08 -25.58
N HIS A 166 -9.21 1.76 -26.88
CA HIS A 166 -8.10 2.27 -27.69
C HIS A 166 -8.13 3.80 -27.82
N GLN A 167 -9.27 4.38 -28.22
CA GLN A 167 -9.42 5.83 -28.37
C GLN A 167 -9.20 6.57 -27.05
N LEU A 168 -9.68 6.01 -25.94
CA LEU A 168 -9.51 6.58 -24.62
C LEU A 168 -8.05 6.52 -24.16
N THR A 169 -7.36 5.40 -24.39
CA THR A 169 -5.92 5.26 -24.16
C THR A 169 -5.12 6.30 -24.93
N GLU A 170 -5.40 6.50 -26.22
CA GLU A 170 -4.69 7.49 -27.03
C GLU A 170 -4.90 8.93 -26.54
N LYS A 171 -6.08 9.24 -26.00
CA LYS A 171 -6.34 10.54 -25.36
C LYS A 171 -5.56 10.68 -24.05
N LEU A 172 -5.58 9.65 -23.20
CA LEU A 172 -4.90 9.65 -21.90
C LEU A 172 -3.38 9.72 -22.04
N ARG A 173 -2.79 9.04 -23.03
CA ARG A 173 -1.34 9.10 -23.33
C ARG A 173 -0.87 10.51 -23.73
N LYS A 174 -1.77 11.35 -24.24
CA LYS A 174 -1.48 12.73 -24.63
C LYS A 174 -1.68 13.72 -23.49
N ALA A 175 -2.31 13.31 -22.39
CA ALA A 175 -2.50 14.16 -21.23
C ALA A 175 -1.19 14.38 -20.47
N ASP A 176 -1.06 15.54 -19.84
CA ASP A 176 0.07 15.82 -18.96
C ASP A 176 0.09 14.85 -17.77
N ALA A 177 1.27 14.37 -17.39
CA ALA A 177 1.40 13.39 -16.32
C ALA A 177 0.90 13.93 -14.96
N LYS A 178 1.04 15.23 -14.67
CA LYS A 178 0.51 15.82 -13.42
C LYS A 178 -1.01 15.90 -13.46
N LEU A 179 -1.60 16.10 -14.63
CA LEU A 179 -3.06 16.06 -14.79
C LEU A 179 -3.59 14.63 -14.58
N LEU A 180 -2.90 13.61 -15.10
CA LEU A 180 -3.24 12.21 -14.79
C LEU A 180 -3.15 11.95 -13.28
N LEU A 181 -2.09 12.43 -12.62
CA LEU A 181 -1.95 12.30 -11.18
C LEU A 181 -2.99 13.11 -10.40
N SER A 182 -3.54 14.22 -10.94
CA SER A 182 -4.53 15.02 -10.21
C SER A 182 -5.83 14.27 -9.94
N ALA A 183 -6.14 13.24 -10.74
CA ALA A 183 -7.30 12.38 -10.49
C ALA A 183 -7.22 11.68 -9.12
N TYR A 184 -6.01 11.38 -8.62
CA TYR A 184 -5.78 10.81 -7.29
C TYR A 184 -6.30 11.72 -6.17
N TYR A 185 -6.14 13.03 -6.33
CA TYR A 185 -6.53 14.02 -5.33
C TYR A 185 -7.98 14.46 -5.45
N SER A 186 -8.80 13.77 -6.26
CA SER A 186 -10.21 14.09 -6.35
C SER A 186 -10.92 13.74 -5.03
N GLU A 187 -11.96 14.51 -4.73
CA GLU A 187 -12.75 14.36 -3.51
C GLU A 187 -13.28 12.93 -3.32
N SER A 188 -13.61 12.22 -4.40
CA SER A 188 -14.06 10.83 -4.32
C SER A 188 -13.00 9.86 -3.77
N TYR A 189 -11.72 10.17 -3.90
CA TYR A 189 -10.63 9.37 -3.35
C TYR A 189 -10.25 9.84 -1.94
N LEU A 190 -10.24 11.14 -1.70
CA LEU A 190 -9.93 11.68 -0.37
C LEU A 190 -11.01 11.33 0.66
N VAL A 191 -12.29 11.32 0.26
CA VAL A 191 -13.42 11.04 1.14
C VAL A 191 -13.91 9.58 1.04
N GLY A 192 -13.82 8.96 -0.14
CA GLY A 192 -14.39 7.63 -0.40
C GLY A 192 -13.34 6.53 -0.51
N ASN A 193 -12.74 6.38 -1.69
CA ASN A 193 -11.94 5.18 -2.00
C ASN A 193 -10.65 5.08 -1.16
N MET A 194 -10.22 3.86 -0.83
CA MET A 194 -8.93 3.61 -0.16
C MET A 194 -7.76 3.67 -1.12
N LEU A 195 -7.86 3.00 -2.27
CA LEU A 195 -6.81 2.93 -3.29
C LEU A 195 -7.38 3.19 -4.69
N PRO A 196 -6.80 4.14 -5.47
CA PRO A 196 -7.30 4.53 -6.78
C PRO A 196 -6.81 3.67 -7.93
N TYR A 197 -5.68 2.99 -7.81
CA TYR A 197 -5.21 2.01 -8.79
C TYR A 197 -4.78 0.76 -8.04
N ARG A 198 -5.10 -0.39 -8.61
CA ARG A 198 -4.84 -1.69 -8.00
C ARG A 198 -4.42 -2.67 -9.09
N VAL A 199 -4.00 -3.85 -8.67
CA VAL A 199 -3.68 -4.95 -9.59
C VAL A 199 -4.96 -5.36 -10.34
N VAL A 200 -4.82 -5.80 -11.58
CA VAL A 200 -5.92 -6.35 -12.38
C VAL A 200 -5.59 -7.78 -12.77
N VAL A 201 -6.60 -8.63 -12.91
CA VAL A 201 -6.41 -9.92 -13.56
C VAL A 201 -6.35 -9.67 -15.07
N GLU A 202 -5.19 -9.96 -15.64
CA GLU A 202 -4.87 -9.71 -17.03
C GLU A 202 -5.39 -10.82 -17.94
N GLN A 203 -5.72 -10.45 -19.17
CA GLN A 203 -5.89 -11.43 -20.23
C GLN A 203 -4.56 -12.13 -20.48
N LYS A 204 -4.62 -13.45 -20.71
CA LYS A 204 -3.43 -14.25 -20.98
C LYS A 204 -2.74 -13.77 -22.26
N CYS A 205 -1.56 -13.20 -22.10
CA CYS A 205 -0.62 -12.85 -23.16
C CYS A 205 0.81 -13.17 -22.70
N PRO A 206 1.82 -13.22 -23.59
CA PRO A 206 3.19 -13.58 -23.22
C PRO A 206 3.81 -12.71 -22.11
N GLU A 207 3.36 -11.46 -22.01
CA GLU A 207 3.83 -10.48 -21.03
C GLU A 207 2.97 -10.40 -19.76
N ALA A 208 1.83 -11.10 -19.72
CA ALA A 208 0.90 -11.01 -18.59
C ALA A 208 1.55 -11.48 -17.28
N TYR A 209 1.34 -10.73 -16.21
CA TYR A 209 1.88 -11.02 -14.89
C TYR A 209 0.85 -11.71 -14.00
N VAL A 210 -0.32 -11.09 -13.79
CA VAL A 210 -1.40 -11.66 -12.96
C VAL A 210 -2.49 -12.24 -13.85
N THR A 211 -2.41 -13.53 -14.17
CA THR A 211 -3.37 -14.20 -15.08
C THR A 211 -4.45 -15.02 -14.37
N GLU A 212 -4.43 -15.04 -13.05
CA GLU A 212 -5.35 -15.75 -12.19
C GLU A 212 -5.77 -14.82 -11.06
N ASP A 213 -7.02 -14.96 -10.59
CA ASP A 213 -7.49 -14.22 -9.42
C ASP A 213 -6.66 -14.60 -8.18
N PRO A 214 -5.91 -13.65 -7.58
CA PRO A 214 -5.07 -13.90 -6.42
C PRO A 214 -5.83 -14.46 -5.20
N ILE A 215 -7.10 -14.11 -5.03
CA ILE A 215 -7.93 -14.64 -3.94
C ILE A 215 -8.14 -16.15 -4.15
N GLY A 216 -8.62 -16.53 -5.33
CA GLY A 216 -8.76 -17.94 -5.71
C GLY A 216 -7.44 -18.71 -5.65
N ALA A 217 -6.37 -18.14 -6.23
CA ALA A 217 -5.06 -18.78 -6.28
C ALA A 217 -4.52 -19.08 -4.86
N TRP A 218 -4.63 -18.12 -3.94
CA TRP A 218 -4.18 -18.34 -2.56
C TRP A 218 -5.08 -19.32 -1.80
N LYS A 219 -6.41 -19.17 -1.93
CA LYS A 219 -7.39 -20.03 -1.25
C LYS A 219 -7.20 -21.51 -1.57
N TYR A 220 -6.89 -21.83 -2.82
CA TYR A 220 -6.76 -23.20 -3.32
C TYR A 220 -5.30 -23.69 -3.45
N GLY A 221 -4.34 -22.96 -2.88
CA GLY A 221 -2.94 -23.42 -2.86
C GLY A 221 -2.21 -23.36 -4.21
N HIS A 222 -2.66 -22.53 -5.16
CA HIS A 222 -2.02 -22.34 -6.47
C HIS A 222 -0.82 -21.39 -6.39
N PHE A 223 0.11 -21.66 -5.47
CA PHE A 223 1.33 -20.87 -5.29
C PHE A 223 2.51 -21.78 -4.92
N ASP A 224 3.73 -21.25 -5.03
CA ASP A 224 4.93 -21.94 -4.55
C ASP A 224 5.14 -21.59 -3.06
N PRO A 225 5.03 -22.55 -2.13
CA PRO A 225 5.13 -22.25 -0.70
C PRO A 225 6.55 -21.82 -0.33
N LYS A 226 6.64 -20.71 0.41
CA LYS A 226 7.86 -20.21 1.05
C LYS A 226 7.58 -19.99 2.55
N PRO A 227 8.61 -19.97 3.42
CA PRO A 227 8.44 -19.46 4.77
C PRO A 227 7.84 -18.06 4.71
N LEU A 228 6.86 -17.84 5.57
CA LEU A 228 6.00 -16.67 5.56
C LEU A 228 6.06 -15.97 6.91
N TYR A 229 6.28 -14.68 6.90
CA TYR A 229 6.20 -13.84 8.07
C TYR A 229 5.10 -12.79 7.87
N VAL A 230 4.07 -12.86 8.69
CA VAL A 230 2.94 -11.96 8.65
C VAL A 230 3.08 -10.96 9.79
N THR A 231 2.99 -9.66 9.49
CA THR A 231 2.91 -8.62 10.52
C THR A 231 1.73 -7.71 10.30
N PHE A 232 1.14 -7.19 11.36
CA PHE A 232 0.04 -6.22 11.31
C PHE A 232 0.03 -5.34 12.57
N THR A 233 -0.78 -4.29 12.56
CA THR A 233 -1.05 -3.42 13.72
C THR A 233 -2.52 -3.51 14.13
N PRO A 234 -2.87 -3.17 15.38
CA PRO A 234 -4.24 -3.25 15.87
C PRO A 234 -5.17 -2.16 15.30
N TYR A 235 -4.62 -1.02 14.83
CA TYR A 235 -5.42 0.14 14.42
C TYR A 235 -5.14 0.63 12.99
N GLU A 236 -4.95 -0.29 12.04
CA GLU A 236 -4.71 0.00 10.62
C GLU A 236 -5.70 1.01 9.98
N GLY A 237 -6.95 1.04 10.47
CA GLY A 237 -7.97 1.99 10.03
C GLY A 237 -7.61 3.46 10.27
N ASN A 238 -6.63 3.75 11.13
CA ASN A 238 -6.10 5.10 11.33
C ASN A 238 -5.44 5.68 10.06
N VAL A 239 -5.20 4.88 9.01
CA VAL A 239 -4.79 5.35 7.68
C VAL A 239 -5.77 6.39 7.09
N LYS A 240 -7.03 6.37 7.54
CA LYS A 240 -8.04 7.38 7.18
C LYS A 240 -8.07 8.59 8.12
N ALA A 241 -7.01 8.85 8.90
CA ALA A 241 -6.91 10.03 9.75
C ALA A 241 -7.15 11.37 9.04
N GLY A 242 -6.73 11.50 7.78
CA GLY A 242 -7.04 12.69 6.97
C GLY A 242 -8.54 12.93 6.81
N LEU A 243 -9.35 11.87 6.67
CA LEU A 243 -10.81 11.97 6.69
C LEU A 243 -11.33 12.30 8.09
N PHE A 244 -10.78 11.66 9.12
CA PHE A 244 -11.26 11.83 10.48
C PHE A 244 -10.96 13.21 11.05
N LEU A 245 -9.81 13.83 10.75
CA LEU A 245 -9.35 15.04 11.43
C LEU A 245 -9.56 16.31 10.61
N ASN A 246 -9.70 16.19 9.29
CA ASN A 246 -9.96 17.35 8.43
C ASN A 246 -11.45 17.73 8.47
N GLU A 247 -11.77 18.93 8.97
CA GLU A 247 -13.15 19.41 9.11
C GLU A 247 -13.94 19.36 7.80
N HIS A 248 -13.32 19.73 6.68
CA HIS A 248 -13.98 19.74 5.38
C HIS A 248 -14.34 18.32 4.90
N TYR A 249 -13.39 17.38 4.96
CA TYR A 249 -13.64 15.99 4.56
C TYR A 249 -14.61 15.28 5.51
N ARG A 250 -14.46 15.48 6.83
CA ARG A 250 -15.38 14.95 7.85
C ARG A 250 -16.81 15.45 7.59
N LYS A 251 -17.00 16.75 7.40
CA LYS A 251 -18.32 17.33 7.13
C LYS A 251 -18.94 16.78 5.85
N ASN A 252 -18.16 16.69 4.79
CA ASN A 252 -18.62 16.17 3.51
C ASN A 252 -19.02 14.69 3.60
N PHE A 253 -18.23 13.89 4.30
CA PHE A 253 -18.55 12.50 4.59
C PHE A 253 -19.86 12.39 5.37
N ASN A 254 -20.03 13.15 6.47
CA ASN A 254 -21.23 13.11 7.30
C ASN A 254 -22.51 13.47 6.52
N LEU A 255 -22.42 14.41 5.57
CA LEU A 255 -23.54 14.76 4.69
C LEU A 255 -23.88 13.66 3.66
N ASN A 256 -23.00 12.68 3.47
CA ASN A 256 -23.07 11.71 2.38
C ASN A 256 -22.60 10.30 2.82
N VAL A 257 -22.87 9.91 4.08
CA VAL A 257 -22.36 8.65 4.66
C VAL A 257 -22.69 7.45 3.77
N ASP A 258 -23.93 7.37 3.27
CA ASP A 258 -24.41 6.25 2.46
C ASP A 258 -23.72 6.13 1.10
N LYS A 259 -23.17 7.25 0.60
CA LYS A 259 -22.41 7.30 -0.64
C LYS A 259 -20.94 6.92 -0.44
N TYR A 260 -20.34 7.32 0.69
CA TYR A 260 -18.90 7.19 0.90
C TYR A 260 -18.51 5.98 1.74
N LEU A 261 -19.32 5.57 2.72
CA LEU A 261 -19.00 4.44 3.59
C LEU A 261 -18.82 3.12 2.80
N PRO A 262 -19.72 2.74 1.88
CA PRO A 262 -19.51 1.55 1.04
C PRO A 262 -18.22 1.61 0.21
N LYS A 263 -17.77 2.81 -0.18
CA LYS A 263 -16.54 3.01 -0.97
C LYS A 263 -15.28 2.87 -0.14
N ILE A 264 -15.30 3.37 1.10
CA ILE A 264 -14.20 3.19 2.06
C ILE A 264 -14.01 1.70 2.37
N LEU A 265 -15.11 0.99 2.57
CA LEU A 265 -15.14 -0.42 2.92
C LEU A 265 -15.03 -1.36 1.70
N ASN A 266 -15.07 -0.79 0.49
CA ASN A 266 -15.06 -1.54 -0.77
C ASN A 266 -16.10 -2.68 -0.78
N ILE A 267 -17.35 -2.37 -0.43
CA ILE A 267 -18.49 -3.30 -0.41
C ILE A 267 -19.56 -2.88 -1.41
N ASP A 268 -20.41 -3.83 -1.81
CA ASP A 268 -21.67 -3.52 -2.47
C ASP A 268 -22.56 -2.71 -1.49
N PRO A 269 -23.08 -1.54 -1.89
CA PRO A 269 -23.98 -0.73 -1.05
C PRO A 269 -25.18 -1.50 -0.48
N LYS A 270 -25.59 -2.62 -1.07
CA LYS A 270 -26.67 -3.46 -0.53
C LYS A 270 -26.40 -4.00 0.88
N TYR A 271 -25.13 -4.19 1.26
CA TYR A 271 -24.72 -4.68 2.60
C TYR A 271 -24.53 -3.57 3.63
N LEU A 272 -24.72 -2.30 3.24
CA LEU A 272 -24.52 -1.17 4.13
C LEU A 272 -25.44 -1.20 5.37
N PRO A 273 -26.74 -1.58 5.28
CA PRO A 273 -27.60 -1.67 6.45
C PRO A 273 -27.08 -2.65 7.51
N GLU A 274 -26.58 -3.82 7.10
CA GLU A 274 -26.00 -4.83 7.98
C GLU A 274 -24.72 -4.31 8.66
N VAL A 275 -23.84 -3.64 7.90
CA VAL A 275 -22.62 -3.03 8.44
C VAL A 275 -22.95 -1.97 9.48
N LYS A 276 -23.91 -1.08 9.19
CA LYS A 276 -24.33 -0.04 10.13
C LYS A 276 -24.87 -0.65 11.41
N LYS A 277 -25.73 -1.66 11.30
CA LYS A 277 -26.29 -2.37 12.44
C LYS A 277 -25.19 -3.03 13.28
N PHE A 278 -24.21 -3.67 12.67
CA PHE A 278 -23.14 -4.37 13.38
C PHE A 278 -22.20 -3.42 14.14
N TYR A 279 -21.83 -2.27 13.54
CA TYR A 279 -20.84 -1.36 14.14
C TYR A 279 -21.43 -0.20 14.93
N PHE A 280 -22.62 0.26 14.57
CA PHE A 280 -23.23 1.45 15.17
C PHE A 280 -24.52 1.12 15.92
N GLU A 281 -25.10 -0.07 15.74
CA GLU A 281 -26.42 -0.42 16.29
C GLU A 281 -27.45 0.67 15.93
N ASP A 282 -28.02 1.35 16.94
CA ASP A 282 -28.96 2.47 16.78
C ASP A 282 -28.27 3.85 16.85
N GLN A 283 -26.94 3.89 16.93
CA GLN A 283 -26.17 5.14 17.01
C GLN A 283 -26.00 5.82 15.65
N SER A 284 -25.71 7.13 15.70
CA SER A 284 -25.39 7.91 14.50
C SER A 284 -24.14 7.37 13.81
N CYS A 285 -24.22 7.20 12.49
CA CYS A 285 -23.06 6.90 11.64
C CYS A 285 -22.24 8.15 11.29
N GLU A 286 -22.51 9.32 11.86
CA GLU A 286 -21.66 10.49 11.65
C GLU A 286 -20.28 10.30 12.27
N ILE A 287 -19.23 10.76 11.59
CA ILE A 287 -17.90 10.88 12.17
C ILE A 287 -17.90 12.05 13.16
N THR A 288 -17.69 11.70 14.42
CA THR A 288 -17.47 12.58 15.57
C THR A 288 -16.29 12.03 16.35
N ASP A 289 -15.74 12.78 17.30
CA ASP A 289 -14.62 12.27 18.10
C ASP A 289 -14.98 11.00 18.89
N LYS A 290 -16.27 10.79 19.20
CA LYS A 290 -16.77 9.57 19.87
C LYS A 290 -16.86 8.37 18.93
N THR A 291 -17.13 8.58 17.65
CA THR A 291 -17.34 7.50 16.67
C THR A 291 -16.08 7.20 15.85
N VAL A 292 -15.04 8.05 15.87
CA VAL A 292 -13.74 7.78 15.22
C VAL A 292 -13.16 6.40 15.60
N PRO A 293 -13.15 5.97 16.88
CA PRO A 293 -12.68 4.63 17.23
C PRO A 293 -13.48 3.49 16.56
N ILE A 294 -14.79 3.65 16.40
CA ILE A 294 -15.65 2.68 15.70
C ILE A 294 -15.23 2.60 14.22
N TYR A 295 -15.02 3.75 13.59
CA TYR A 295 -14.53 3.82 12.20
C TYR A 295 -13.15 3.18 12.02
N ILE A 296 -12.21 3.45 12.93
CA ILE A 296 -10.89 2.81 12.91
C ILE A 296 -11.04 1.29 13.03
N LYS A 297 -11.78 0.79 14.02
CA LYS A 297 -12.04 -0.64 14.22
C LYS A 297 -12.65 -1.29 12.97
N MET A 298 -13.70 -0.68 12.42
CA MET A 298 -14.41 -1.16 11.23
C MET A 298 -13.50 -1.24 10.00
N ILE A 299 -12.71 -0.19 9.75
CA ILE A 299 -11.79 -0.14 8.60
C ILE A 299 -10.61 -1.10 8.80
N THR A 300 -10.07 -1.21 10.02
CA THR A 300 -9.04 -2.19 10.38
C THR A 300 -9.52 -3.60 10.03
N ALA A 301 -10.69 -3.99 10.54
CA ALA A 301 -11.24 -5.32 10.34
C ALA A 301 -11.45 -5.62 8.85
N ARG A 302 -12.14 -4.71 8.16
CA ARG A 302 -12.52 -4.88 6.76
C ARG A 302 -11.32 -4.87 5.81
N ASN A 303 -10.51 -3.82 5.86
CA ASN A 303 -9.52 -3.56 4.82
C ASN A 303 -8.18 -4.26 5.07
N PHE A 304 -7.95 -4.77 6.29
CA PHE A 304 -6.68 -5.35 6.69
C PHE A 304 -6.85 -6.72 7.34
N HIS A 305 -7.40 -6.79 8.56
CA HIS A 305 -7.38 -8.00 9.38
C HIS A 305 -8.13 -9.18 8.73
N GLN A 306 -9.24 -8.95 8.05
CA GLN A 306 -9.95 -9.99 7.29
C GLN A 306 -9.03 -10.69 6.28
N SER A 307 -8.28 -9.90 5.49
CA SER A 307 -7.38 -10.45 4.49
C SER A 307 -6.19 -11.17 5.13
N MET A 308 -5.67 -10.66 6.25
CA MET A 308 -4.58 -11.30 6.98
C MET A 308 -5.02 -12.63 7.57
N TYR A 309 -6.20 -12.67 8.19
CA TYR A 309 -6.82 -13.88 8.69
C TYR A 309 -6.97 -14.94 7.59
N ASN A 310 -7.59 -14.58 6.47
CA ASN A 310 -7.80 -15.50 5.35
C ASN A 310 -6.47 -15.97 4.73
N THR A 311 -5.46 -15.10 4.70
CA THR A 311 -4.11 -15.45 4.24
C THR A 311 -3.52 -16.56 5.11
N VAL A 312 -3.54 -16.37 6.43
CA VAL A 312 -3.01 -17.34 7.40
C VAL A 312 -3.81 -18.65 7.33
N LYS A 313 -5.14 -18.56 7.41
CA LYS A 313 -6.04 -19.71 7.32
C LYS A 313 -5.74 -20.58 6.09
N TRP A 314 -5.75 -19.97 4.90
CA TRP A 314 -5.51 -20.72 3.67
C TRP A 314 -4.06 -21.18 3.54
N PHE A 315 -3.10 -20.47 4.12
CA PHE A 315 -1.70 -20.92 4.12
C PHE A 315 -1.54 -22.20 4.94
N VAL A 316 -2.02 -22.25 6.20
CA VAL A 316 -1.83 -23.42 7.07
C VAL A 316 -2.57 -24.67 6.55
N HIS A 317 -3.70 -24.50 5.87
CA HIS A 317 -4.42 -25.62 5.25
C HIS A 317 -3.82 -26.14 3.94
N ASN A 318 -3.02 -25.33 3.23
CA ASN A 318 -2.43 -25.73 1.95
C ASN A 318 -0.93 -26.02 2.04
N VAL A 319 -0.26 -25.65 3.14
CA VAL A 319 1.20 -25.67 3.27
C VAL A 319 1.63 -26.44 4.51
N ASN A 320 2.60 -27.34 4.33
CA ASN A 320 3.30 -27.95 5.46
C ASN A 320 4.21 -26.91 6.15
N THR A 321 3.75 -26.38 7.28
CA THR A 321 4.43 -25.34 8.05
C THR A 321 5.68 -25.82 8.78
N TYR A 322 5.88 -27.13 8.94
CA TYR A 322 7.16 -27.69 9.38
C TYR A 322 8.25 -27.52 8.32
N LYS A 323 7.88 -27.61 7.02
CA LYS A 323 8.80 -27.38 5.90
C LYS A 323 8.93 -25.90 5.55
N TYR A 324 7.84 -25.15 5.62
CA TYR A 324 7.77 -23.72 5.31
C TYR A 324 7.19 -22.94 6.49
N PRO A 325 8.02 -22.55 7.47
CA PRO A 325 7.55 -21.97 8.72
C PRO A 325 6.71 -20.71 8.52
N LEU A 326 5.70 -20.57 9.38
CA LEU A 326 4.89 -19.37 9.53
C LEU A 326 5.30 -18.64 10.82
N SER A 327 5.61 -17.36 10.70
CA SER A 327 5.78 -16.45 11.84
C SER A 327 4.71 -15.35 11.76
N ILE A 328 4.18 -14.93 12.89
CA ILE A 328 3.14 -13.89 12.95
C ILE A 328 3.47 -12.96 14.11
N ASP A 329 3.47 -11.65 13.84
CA ASP A 329 3.68 -10.62 14.85
C ASP A 329 2.61 -9.51 14.74
N GLU A 330 2.02 -9.10 15.87
CA GLU A 330 1.25 -7.86 15.99
C GLU A 330 2.15 -6.77 16.58
N PHE A 331 2.30 -5.66 15.88
CA PHE A 331 3.00 -4.48 16.37
C PHE A 331 1.99 -3.53 17.04
N LYS A 332 2.00 -3.51 18.37
CA LYS A 332 1.05 -2.77 19.24
C LYS A 332 1.74 -1.68 20.09
N PHE A 333 3.05 -1.49 19.92
CA PHE A 333 3.79 -0.49 20.67
C PHE A 333 3.37 0.92 20.24
N ASN A 334 2.70 1.62 21.16
CA ASN A 334 2.32 3.00 20.96
C ASN A 334 3.49 3.91 21.38
N GLY A 335 4.24 4.37 20.38
CA GLY A 335 5.41 5.21 20.57
C GLY A 335 5.13 6.71 20.44
N PRO A 336 6.17 7.54 20.60
CA PRO A 336 6.04 9.00 20.51
C PRO A 336 5.87 9.52 19.07
N LEU A 337 6.08 8.67 18.06
CA LEU A 337 5.98 9.01 16.65
C LEU A 337 4.92 8.13 16.00
N HIS A 338 4.09 8.71 15.13
CA HIS A 338 2.98 8.02 14.48
C HIS A 338 2.68 8.61 13.08
N PHE A 339 2.27 7.75 12.15
CA PHE A 339 1.94 8.08 10.77
C PHE A 339 0.62 8.82 10.61
N THR A 340 -0.23 8.87 11.65
CA THR A 340 -1.42 9.74 11.67
C THR A 340 -1.07 11.18 11.33
N LYS A 341 0.10 11.66 11.78
CA LYS A 341 0.64 12.99 11.46
C LYS A 341 0.89 13.16 9.97
N PHE A 342 1.45 12.15 9.33
CA PHE A 342 1.70 12.15 7.89
C PHE A 342 0.38 12.13 7.09
N PHE A 343 -0.59 11.30 7.48
CA PHE A 343 -1.86 11.16 6.75
C PHE A 343 -2.80 12.36 6.89
N SER A 344 -2.71 13.08 8.01
CA SER A 344 -3.67 14.14 8.33
C SER A 344 -3.08 15.55 8.35
N GLY A 345 -1.76 15.68 8.53
CA GLY A 345 -1.09 16.94 8.82
C GLY A 345 -1.24 17.42 10.27
N TYR A 346 -1.97 16.68 11.12
CA TYR A 346 -2.19 17.00 12.52
C TYR A 346 -1.42 16.05 13.44
N ASP A 347 -0.80 16.60 14.48
CA ASP A 347 -0.09 15.82 15.49
C ASP A 347 -1.06 15.23 16.53
N VAL A 348 -1.91 14.30 16.07
CA VAL A 348 -2.92 13.60 16.87
C VAL A 348 -2.63 12.12 16.81
N ASN A 349 -2.35 11.51 17.96
CA ASN A 349 -2.11 10.07 18.07
C ASN A 349 -3.46 9.33 18.06
N LEU A 350 -3.72 8.55 17.01
CA LEU A 350 -4.90 7.67 16.90
C LEU A 350 -4.55 6.20 17.16
N ASP A 351 -3.58 5.98 18.06
CA ASP A 351 -2.99 4.70 18.44
C ASP A 351 -2.19 4.02 17.30
N THR A 352 -1.58 2.88 17.63
CA THR A 352 -0.63 2.14 16.79
C THR A 352 -1.33 1.52 15.57
N GLY A 353 -1.13 2.12 14.41
CA GLY A 353 -1.81 1.72 13.19
C GLY A 353 -0.91 1.72 11.95
N PHE A 354 -1.53 2.02 10.81
CA PHE A 354 -0.93 1.79 9.51
C PHE A 354 0.41 2.50 9.35
N CYS A 355 1.44 1.71 9.01
CA CYS A 355 2.85 2.11 8.87
C CYS A 355 3.62 2.44 10.16
N ASP A 356 3.02 2.46 11.35
CA ASP A 356 3.74 2.85 12.58
C ASP A 356 4.91 1.91 12.91
N ASP A 357 4.77 0.64 12.58
CA ASP A 357 5.81 -0.38 12.68
C ASP A 357 7.03 -0.10 11.77
N LEU A 358 6.87 0.64 10.67
CA LEU A 358 7.95 1.03 9.77
C LEU A 358 8.91 2.02 10.42
N LEU A 359 8.46 2.82 11.40
CA LEU A 359 9.32 3.73 12.16
C LEU A 359 10.41 2.99 12.95
N TYR A 360 10.17 1.70 13.23
CA TYR A 360 11.06 0.82 13.97
C TYR A 360 11.92 -0.06 13.06
N LEU A 361 11.74 0.01 11.74
CA LEU A 361 12.55 -0.72 10.76
C LEU A 361 13.39 0.21 9.89
N PHE A 362 12.85 1.38 9.53
CA PHE A 362 13.44 2.30 8.58
C PHE A 362 13.66 3.67 9.20
N ARG A 363 14.70 4.36 8.72
CA ARG A 363 14.93 5.77 9.07
C ARG A 363 14.24 6.64 8.03
N LEU A 364 13.41 7.57 8.51
CA LEU A 364 12.69 8.55 7.69
C LEU A 364 13.01 9.98 8.15
N PRO A 365 14.28 10.42 8.10
CA PRO A 365 14.74 11.66 8.74
C PRO A 365 14.12 12.94 8.17
N THR A 366 13.51 12.87 6.99
CA THR A 366 12.77 14.00 6.40
C THR A 366 11.48 14.29 7.16
N ASP A 367 10.81 13.25 7.66
CA ASP A 367 9.46 13.34 8.22
C ASP A 367 9.44 13.08 9.74
N PHE A 368 10.40 12.30 10.24
CA PHE A 368 10.44 11.82 11.63
C PHE A 368 11.85 11.93 12.23
N PRO A 369 11.99 12.41 13.49
CA PRO A 369 13.29 12.43 14.17
C PRO A 369 13.78 11.01 14.50
N GLU A 370 15.08 10.87 14.74
CA GLU A 370 15.63 9.60 15.26
C GLU A 370 15.27 9.41 16.74
N PHE A 371 14.99 8.16 17.13
CA PHE A 371 14.81 7.81 18.55
C PHE A 371 16.12 7.97 19.33
N SER A 372 16.03 8.52 20.55
CA SER A 372 17.15 8.55 21.49
C SER A 372 17.63 7.13 21.81
N LYS A 373 18.95 6.90 21.82
CA LYS A 373 19.54 5.58 22.10
C LYS A 373 19.14 4.98 23.45
N HIS A 374 18.70 5.81 24.39
CA HIS A 374 18.28 5.40 25.72
C HIS A 374 16.76 5.28 25.87
N SER A 375 15.97 5.53 24.82
CA SER A 375 14.51 5.41 24.89
C SER A 375 14.05 3.97 24.68
N ILE A 376 12.88 3.63 25.23
CA ILE A 376 12.19 2.37 24.97
C ILE A 376 11.90 2.16 23.48
N SER A 377 11.65 3.23 22.72
CA SER A 377 11.43 3.15 21.27
C SER A 377 12.69 2.67 20.52
N TYR A 378 13.89 3.07 20.98
CA TYR A 378 15.14 2.57 20.40
C TYR A 378 15.42 1.11 20.80
N GLN A 379 15.04 0.72 22.03
CA GLN A 379 15.11 -0.68 22.46
C GLN A 379 14.20 -1.56 21.60
N LEU A 380 12.92 -1.17 21.44
CA LEU A 380 11.99 -1.91 20.59
C LEU A 380 12.47 -1.97 19.14
N LYS A 381 12.98 -0.85 18.60
CA LYS A 381 13.56 -0.83 17.26
C LYS A 381 14.62 -1.93 17.09
N SER A 382 15.47 -2.13 18.09
CA SER A 382 16.50 -3.17 18.04
C SER A 382 15.88 -4.57 18.01
N ILE A 383 14.95 -4.85 18.94
CA ILE A 383 14.23 -6.13 19.06
C ILE A 383 13.47 -6.46 17.77
N TYR A 384 12.75 -5.48 17.22
CA TYR A 384 11.91 -5.66 16.03
C TYR A 384 12.72 -5.86 14.74
N VAL A 385 13.83 -5.12 14.58
CA VAL A 385 14.78 -5.33 13.48
C VAL A 385 15.41 -6.71 13.56
N ASP A 386 15.83 -7.15 14.75
CA ASP A 386 16.42 -8.48 14.95
C ASP A 386 15.45 -9.59 14.54
N SER A 387 14.15 -9.46 14.84
CA SER A 387 13.11 -10.40 14.39
C SER A 387 13.04 -10.49 12.86
N HIS A 388 13.03 -9.35 12.17
CA HIS A 388 12.99 -9.30 10.70
C HIS A 388 14.26 -9.86 10.05
N VAL A 389 15.43 -9.55 10.62
CA VAL A 389 16.73 -10.04 10.14
C VAL A 389 16.84 -11.55 10.35
N ASN A 390 16.46 -12.05 11.53
CA ASN A 390 16.47 -13.49 11.80
C ASN A 390 15.50 -14.24 10.90
N PHE A 391 14.32 -13.68 10.60
CA PHE A 391 13.44 -14.26 9.58
C PHE A 391 14.12 -14.31 8.21
N ALA A 392 14.75 -13.22 7.76
CA ALA A 392 15.43 -13.19 6.46
C ALA A 392 16.55 -14.26 6.36
N ILE A 393 17.29 -14.49 7.45
CA ILE A 393 18.39 -15.47 7.53
C ILE A 393 17.85 -16.90 7.60
N THR A 394 16.92 -17.16 8.52
CA THR A 394 16.56 -18.53 8.94
C THR A 394 15.23 -19.00 8.35
N GLY A 395 14.29 -18.09 8.08
CA GLY A 395 12.89 -18.41 7.76
C GLY A 395 11.98 -18.45 8.96
N LYS A 396 12.49 -18.10 10.15
CA LYS A 396 11.72 -17.94 11.38
C LYS A 396 12.06 -16.60 12.02
N ALA A 397 11.02 -15.84 12.41
CA ALA A 397 11.19 -14.65 13.21
C ALA A 397 11.83 -14.99 14.57
N THR A 398 12.46 -14.01 15.22
CA THR A 398 12.95 -14.23 16.59
C THR A 398 11.76 -14.51 17.50
N ALA A 399 11.76 -15.66 18.16
CA ALA A 399 10.81 -15.98 19.21
C ALA A 399 11.37 -15.45 20.54
N TYR A 400 10.92 -14.26 20.96
CA TYR A 400 11.26 -13.70 22.27
C TYR A 400 10.43 -14.35 23.39
N THR A 401 9.32 -14.99 23.02
CA THR A 401 8.48 -15.84 23.85
C THR A 401 8.25 -17.18 23.16
N ASP A 402 7.87 -18.21 23.93
CA ASP A 402 7.53 -19.52 23.38
C ASP A 402 6.22 -19.42 22.58
N VAL A 403 6.33 -19.52 21.26
CA VAL A 403 5.18 -19.54 20.34
C VAL A 403 5.03 -20.95 19.78
N HIS A 404 3.83 -21.52 19.91
CA HIS A 404 3.51 -22.82 19.35
C HIS A 404 3.59 -22.78 17.80
N PRO A 405 4.17 -23.81 17.15
CA PRO A 405 4.09 -23.92 15.70
C PRO A 405 2.63 -23.90 15.24
N CYS A 406 2.32 -23.04 14.28
CA CYS A 406 0.98 -23.03 13.70
C CYS A 406 0.91 -23.99 12.51
N ASP A 407 0.03 -24.98 12.60
CA ASP A 407 -0.43 -25.84 11.52
C ASP A 407 -1.96 -25.78 11.42
N ASP A 408 -2.53 -26.54 10.49
CA ASP A 408 -3.98 -26.65 10.29
C ASP A 408 -4.69 -27.14 11.55
N VAL A 409 -4.13 -28.13 12.25
CA VAL A 409 -4.69 -28.67 13.49
C VAL A 409 -4.73 -27.61 14.59
N TYR A 410 -3.64 -26.85 14.80
CA TYR A 410 -3.64 -25.75 15.77
C TYR A 410 -4.70 -24.70 15.39
N PHE A 411 -4.71 -24.29 14.13
CA PHE A 411 -5.63 -23.27 13.64
C PHE A 411 -7.10 -23.67 13.83
N ASP A 412 -7.47 -24.91 13.52
CA ASP A 412 -8.83 -25.41 13.66
C ASP A 412 -9.28 -25.50 15.13
N ASN A 413 -8.36 -25.75 16.06
CA ASN A 413 -8.68 -25.85 17.49
C ASN A 413 -8.87 -24.49 18.17
N TYR A 414 -8.09 -23.47 17.77
CA TYR A 414 -8.05 -22.17 18.45
C TYR A 414 -8.68 -21.03 17.63
N GLY A 415 -9.02 -21.29 16.36
CA GLY A 415 -9.57 -20.31 15.41
C GLY A 415 -8.53 -19.38 14.78
N PHE A 416 -7.35 -19.25 15.40
CA PHE A 416 -6.19 -18.55 14.86
C PHE A 416 -4.87 -19.11 15.43
N CYS A 417 -3.75 -18.80 14.79
CA CYS A 417 -2.42 -19.14 15.27
C CYS A 417 -2.04 -18.33 16.52
N GLU A 418 -1.14 -18.85 17.36
CA GLU A 418 -0.42 -18.03 18.33
C GLU A 418 0.60 -17.12 17.64
N TYR A 419 0.74 -15.90 18.12
CA TYR A 419 1.59 -14.86 17.55
C TYR A 419 2.18 -13.94 18.62
N GLN A 420 3.27 -13.26 18.29
CA GLN A 420 3.94 -12.34 19.23
C GLN A 420 3.32 -10.95 19.16
N VAL A 421 3.17 -10.28 20.30
CA VAL A 421 2.66 -8.92 20.42
C VAL A 421 3.76 -8.02 20.96
N TYR A 422 4.25 -7.10 20.13
CA TYR A 422 5.26 -6.12 20.51
C TYR A 422 4.54 -4.91 21.09
N GLY A 423 4.71 -4.68 22.39
CA GLY A 423 3.90 -3.71 23.13
C GLY A 423 4.67 -2.91 24.18
N ASN A 424 3.91 -2.08 24.88
CA ASN A 424 4.35 -1.37 26.08
C ASN A 424 3.88 -2.15 27.31
N GLN A 425 4.77 -2.31 28.28
CA GLN A 425 4.39 -2.67 29.64
C GLN A 425 4.83 -1.55 30.59
N SER A 426 3.96 -1.17 31.51
CA SER A 426 4.29 -0.18 32.53
C SER A 426 4.25 -0.83 33.92
N GLU A 427 5.29 -0.59 34.71
CA GLU A 427 5.42 -1.11 36.07
C GLU A 427 5.68 0.01 37.07
N TRP A 428 5.07 -0.05 38.25
CA TRP A 428 5.36 0.89 39.33
C TRP A 428 6.54 0.40 40.18
N ILE A 429 7.70 1.05 40.04
CA ILE A 429 8.89 0.76 40.84
C ILE A 429 9.10 1.94 41.80
N HIS A 430 9.04 1.67 43.11
CA HIS A 430 9.19 2.70 44.15
C HIS A 430 8.29 3.94 43.99
N GLY A 431 7.07 3.74 43.49
CA GLY A 431 6.11 4.84 43.27
C GLY A 431 6.37 5.67 42.01
N VAL A 432 7.25 5.23 41.12
CA VAL A 432 7.49 5.81 39.79
C VAL A 432 7.02 4.81 38.74
N LEU A 433 6.26 5.28 37.73
CA LEU A 433 5.87 4.46 36.59
C LEU A 433 7.07 4.33 35.63
N HIS A 434 7.47 3.10 35.36
CA HIS A 434 8.51 2.75 34.41
C HIS A 434 7.89 2.05 33.21
N ASP A 435 8.07 2.62 32.02
CA ASP A 435 7.69 1.97 30.78
C ASP A 435 8.85 1.09 30.27
N GLN A 436 8.50 -0.10 29.80
CA GLN A 436 9.41 -1.05 29.18
C GLN A 436 8.77 -1.67 27.94
N VAL A 437 9.62 -2.22 27.07
CA VAL A 437 9.17 -3.01 25.92
C VAL A 437 8.71 -4.37 26.42
N SER A 438 7.54 -4.82 25.96
CA SER A 438 7.11 -6.21 26.09
C SER A 438 7.03 -6.88 24.72
N VAL A 439 7.33 -8.18 24.71
CA VAL A 439 6.99 -9.08 23.60
C VAL A 439 6.23 -10.22 24.24
N ASP A 440 4.91 -10.18 24.15
CA ASP A 440 4.02 -11.19 24.72
C ASP A 440 3.55 -12.16 23.62
N CYS A 441 2.87 -13.26 23.97
CA CYS A 441 2.21 -14.13 23.00
C CYS A 441 0.70 -14.16 23.23
N THR A 442 -0.06 -14.34 22.14
CA THR A 442 -1.51 -14.57 22.19
C THR A 442 -1.96 -15.31 20.94
N HIS A 443 -3.06 -16.05 21.04
CA HIS A 443 -3.80 -16.58 19.89
C HIS A 443 -5.15 -15.87 19.72
N TRP A 444 -5.45 -14.89 20.58
CA TRP A 444 -6.71 -14.15 20.50
C TRP A 444 -6.73 -13.32 19.22
N PHE A 445 -7.76 -13.50 18.41
CA PHE A 445 -8.04 -12.71 17.22
C PHE A 445 -9.55 -12.43 17.21
N ASP A 446 -9.99 -11.27 16.71
CA ASP A 446 -11.40 -10.89 16.75
C ASP A 446 -12.22 -11.65 15.70
N LEU A 447 -12.53 -12.91 15.98
CA LEU A 447 -13.21 -13.82 15.05
C LEU A 447 -14.63 -13.37 14.70
N GLU A 448 -15.32 -12.66 15.60
CA GLU A 448 -16.68 -12.15 15.36
C GLU A 448 -16.68 -11.17 14.17
N GLN A 449 -15.74 -10.21 14.17
CA GLN A 449 -15.60 -9.28 13.05
C GLN A 449 -15.21 -10.02 11.76
N ILE A 450 -14.33 -11.01 11.86
CA ILE A 450 -13.85 -11.76 10.70
C ILE A 450 -14.97 -12.57 10.05
N GLU A 451 -15.78 -13.25 10.86
CA GLU A 451 -16.95 -13.99 10.40
C GLU A 451 -17.97 -13.06 9.77
N PHE A 452 -18.26 -11.91 10.40
CA PHE A 452 -19.13 -10.88 9.84
C PHE A 452 -18.67 -10.48 8.43
N TRP A 453 -17.40 -10.09 8.27
CA TRP A 453 -16.90 -9.65 6.96
C TRP A 453 -16.81 -10.77 5.94
N ASN A 454 -16.44 -11.99 6.34
CA ASN A 454 -16.41 -13.14 5.43
C ASN A 454 -17.81 -13.49 4.89
N ASN A 455 -18.87 -13.24 5.66
CA ASN A 455 -20.24 -13.48 5.22
C ASN A 455 -20.76 -12.46 4.20
N ILE A 456 -20.22 -11.22 4.18
CA ILE A 456 -20.68 -10.16 3.26
C ILE A 456 -19.72 -9.88 2.09
N SER A 457 -18.52 -10.48 2.12
CA SER A 457 -17.42 -10.21 1.17
C SER A 457 -17.21 -11.30 0.11
N LEU A 458 -17.86 -12.46 0.26
CA LEU A 458 -17.66 -13.64 -0.61
C LEU A 458 -18.69 -13.76 -1.76
N ASP A 459 -19.60 -12.81 -1.89
CA ASP A 459 -20.42 -12.59 -3.09
C ASP A 459 -19.75 -11.56 -4.04
#